data_AF-A0A1R3JFX5-F1
#
_entry.id   AF-A0A1R3JFX5-F1
#
_cell.length_a   1.000
_cell.length_b   1.000
_cell.length_c   1.000
_cell.angle_alpha   90.00
_cell.angle_beta   90.00
_cell.angle_gamma   90.00
#
_symmetry.space_group_name_H-M   'P 1'
#
loop_
_entity.id
_entity.type
_entity.pdbx_description
1 polymer ?
#
loop_
_entity_poly.entity_id
_entity_poly.type
_entity_poly.pdbx_seq_one_letter_code
_entity_poly.pdbx_strand_id
1 'polypeptide(L)'
;MDASSSNQQSVCPPSKEKKDLKEPIKELVEVLEALLNIEFLQHPLNTTIEMSNKPMMMDIANLIIGYHQYTSEKEIASDKTIHEWLNIGPDEIPPPQTIFKQLQQPHIIVVLSAHGFASYMLPLMHIRIYHPSPEHIELTKPDTTCSIEGYMNVCYLYTTEEIFQARIAIKTEANMLSEVFSYKIKIRIGKKNSCSKLDTHAKPYQHPTNLSVMICNIMGAELSTLQKDMKKIVQTYEPKIIILTETRTNSIEAYNLASEIGYQQVITEDPINYNGGICMLSNLRNLSMKELMHTDKEITVDLLKI
;
A
#
# COMPACT_ATOMS: atom_id res chain seq x y z
N MET A 1 18.58 -67.48 0.27
CA MET A 1 19.24 -66.20 -0.04
C MET A 1 18.13 -65.17 0.00
N ASP A 2 17.84 -64.67 1.19
CA ASP A 2 16.74 -63.75 1.43
C ASP A 2 17.28 -62.32 1.36
N ALA A 3 16.76 -61.56 0.40
CA ALA A 3 17.11 -60.17 0.19
C ALA A 3 16.26 -59.29 1.14
N SER A 4 16.89 -58.84 2.23
CA SER A 4 16.32 -57.83 3.12
C SER A 4 16.38 -56.46 2.46
N SER A 5 15.25 -56.00 1.91
CA SER A 5 15.06 -54.65 1.42
C SER A 5 14.78 -53.71 2.60
N SER A 6 15.80 -52.97 3.04
CA SER A 6 15.68 -51.90 4.03
C SER A 6 15.01 -50.68 3.40
N ASN A 7 13.72 -50.51 3.65
CA ASN A 7 13.00 -49.26 3.41
C ASN A 7 13.52 -48.19 4.39
N GLN A 8 14.40 -47.30 3.90
CA GLN A 8 14.66 -46.04 4.58
C GLN A 8 13.47 -45.11 4.28
N GLN A 9 12.55 -45.01 5.23
CA GLN A 9 11.60 -43.90 5.28
C GLN A 9 12.40 -42.61 5.44
N SER A 10 12.37 -41.77 4.40
CA SER A 10 12.73 -40.36 4.50
C SER A 10 11.82 -39.71 5.54
N VAL A 11 12.35 -39.51 6.74
CA VAL A 11 11.69 -38.74 7.79
C VAL A 11 11.85 -37.27 7.38
N CYS A 12 10.80 -36.68 6.81
CA CYS A 12 10.74 -35.24 6.65
C CYS A 12 10.83 -34.60 8.05
N PRO A 13 11.76 -33.66 8.29
CA PRO A 13 11.81 -32.94 9.56
C PRO A 13 10.48 -32.20 9.79
N PRO A 14 10.06 -32.01 11.06
CA PRO A 14 8.84 -31.27 11.35
C PRO A 14 8.95 -29.85 10.79
N SER A 15 8.06 -29.49 9.87
CA SER A 15 7.97 -28.14 9.33
C SER A 15 7.59 -27.18 10.46
N LYS A 16 8.50 -26.28 10.85
CA LYS A 16 8.21 -25.20 11.82
C LYS A 16 7.06 -24.36 11.30
N GLU A 17 5.96 -24.17 12.04
CA GLU A 17 4.89 -23.32 11.54
C GLU A 17 5.30 -21.83 11.57
N LYS A 18 4.65 -20.97 10.77
CA LYS A 18 4.95 -19.52 10.73
C LYS A 18 4.91 -18.86 12.12
N LYS A 19 4.02 -19.34 13.00
CA LYS A 19 3.87 -18.86 14.39
C LYS A 19 5.07 -19.17 15.29
N ASP A 20 5.91 -20.13 14.88
CA ASP A 20 7.07 -20.58 15.65
C ASP A 20 8.35 -19.80 15.26
N LEU A 21 8.27 -18.91 14.27
CA LEU A 21 9.39 -18.10 13.80
C LEU A 21 9.64 -16.89 14.71
N LYS A 22 10.90 -16.45 14.78
CA LYS A 22 11.25 -15.17 15.42
C LYS A 22 10.60 -14.01 14.64
N GLU A 23 10.17 -12.96 15.34
CA GLU A 23 9.41 -11.85 14.72
C GLU A 23 10.09 -11.24 13.49
N PRO A 24 11.41 -10.95 13.46
CA PRO A 24 12.07 -10.41 12.26
C PRO A 24 12.02 -11.34 11.05
N ILE A 25 12.09 -12.66 11.29
CA ILE A 25 11.95 -13.67 10.21
C ILE A 25 10.51 -13.73 9.74
N LYS A 26 9.54 -13.63 10.65
CA LYS A 26 8.12 -13.61 10.31
C LYS A 26 7.74 -12.37 9.48
N GLU A 27 8.27 -11.19 9.84
CA GLU A 27 8.11 -9.95 9.05
C GLU A 27 8.70 -10.11 7.65
N LEU A 28 9.90 -10.71 7.54
CA LEU A 28 10.51 -11.02 6.23
C LEU A 28 9.69 -12.04 5.43
N VAL A 29 9.15 -13.09 6.06
CA VAL A 29 8.25 -14.04 5.42
C VAL A 29 7.03 -13.32 4.85
N GLU A 30 6.38 -12.45 5.63
CA GLU A 30 5.20 -11.70 5.19
C GLU A 30 5.50 -10.84 3.96
N VAL A 31 6.64 -10.13 3.97
CA VAL A 31 7.12 -9.34 2.83
C VAL A 31 7.30 -10.20 1.59
N LEU A 32 7.95 -11.36 1.73
CA LEU A 32 8.23 -12.27 0.61
C LEU A 32 6.97 -12.95 0.09
N GLU A 33 6.05 -13.36 0.97
CA GLU A 33 4.73 -13.88 0.61
C GLU A 33 3.96 -12.86 -0.24
N ALA A 34 3.95 -11.58 0.17
CA ALA A 34 3.24 -10.54 -0.55
C ALA A 34 3.89 -10.16 -1.88
N LEU A 35 5.22 -10.10 -1.93
CA LEU A 35 6.00 -9.80 -3.15
C LEU A 35 5.88 -10.92 -4.19
N LEU A 36 6.09 -12.18 -3.76
CA LEU A 36 6.11 -13.33 -4.65
C LEU A 36 4.72 -13.94 -4.86
N ASN A 37 3.72 -13.49 -4.09
CA ASN A 37 2.35 -14.01 -4.08
C ASN A 37 2.32 -15.53 -3.82
N ILE A 38 3.04 -15.96 -2.78
CA ILE A 38 3.14 -17.35 -2.31
C ILE A 38 2.82 -17.42 -0.81
N GLU A 39 2.56 -18.61 -0.29
CA GLU A 39 2.34 -18.83 1.14
C GLU A 39 3.45 -19.69 1.75
N PHE A 40 3.87 -19.34 2.95
CA PHE A 40 4.84 -20.08 3.73
C PHE A 40 4.30 -21.47 4.07
N LEU A 41 5.05 -22.51 3.70
CA LEU A 41 4.81 -23.94 4.00
C LEU A 41 3.61 -24.64 3.40
N GLN A 42 2.77 -24.01 2.58
CA GLN A 42 1.70 -24.76 1.92
C GLN A 42 2.19 -25.65 0.77
N HIS A 43 3.37 -25.38 0.19
CA HIS A 43 4.01 -26.28 -0.77
C HIS A 43 5.55 -26.09 -0.76
N PRO A 44 6.38 -27.16 -0.81
CA PRO A 44 7.69 -27.01 -1.42
C PRO A 44 7.40 -26.55 -2.85
N LEU A 45 7.77 -25.31 -3.18
CA LEU A 45 7.51 -24.75 -4.49
C LEU A 45 7.88 -25.79 -5.55
N ASN A 46 6.91 -26.25 -6.36
CA ASN A 46 7.22 -26.84 -7.66
C ASN A 46 7.71 -25.66 -8.53
N THR A 47 8.96 -25.28 -8.28
CA THR A 47 9.54 -23.93 -8.44
C THR A 47 9.73 -23.53 -9.89
N THR A 48 9.51 -24.42 -10.85
CA THR A 48 10.01 -24.23 -12.22
C THR A 48 9.04 -23.57 -13.17
N ILE A 49 7.72 -23.55 -12.91
CA ILE A 49 6.74 -23.09 -13.91
C ILE A 49 6.10 -21.74 -13.54
N GLU A 50 5.85 -21.47 -12.25
CA GLU A 50 5.23 -20.20 -11.84
C GLU A 50 6.27 -19.08 -11.65
N MET A 51 7.45 -19.39 -11.10
CA MET A 51 8.53 -18.41 -10.92
C MET A 51 9.30 -18.10 -12.21
N SER A 52 9.31 -19.01 -13.20
CA SER A 52 9.95 -18.75 -14.50
C SER A 52 9.33 -17.57 -15.25
N ASN A 53 8.10 -17.19 -14.89
CA ASN A 53 7.37 -16.09 -15.52
C ASN A 53 7.67 -14.72 -14.89
N LYS A 54 8.41 -14.66 -13.77
CA LYS A 54 8.76 -13.39 -13.08
C LYS A 54 10.20 -13.40 -12.52
N PRO A 55 11.24 -13.61 -13.35
CA PRO A 55 12.64 -13.66 -12.88
C PRO A 55 13.04 -12.42 -12.08
N MET A 56 12.55 -11.24 -12.49
CA MET A 56 12.80 -9.98 -11.79
C MET A 56 12.32 -9.98 -10.34
N MET A 57 11.17 -10.61 -10.01
CA MET A 57 10.68 -10.61 -8.63
C MET A 57 11.52 -11.50 -7.72
N MET A 58 12.10 -12.57 -8.26
CA MET A 58 13.04 -13.40 -7.52
C MET A 58 14.36 -12.65 -7.27
N ASP A 59 14.84 -11.88 -8.24
CA ASP A 59 16.01 -11.00 -8.04
C ASP A 59 15.74 -9.97 -6.92
N ILE A 60 14.55 -9.36 -6.91
CA ILE A 60 14.13 -8.45 -5.83
C ILE A 60 14.06 -9.17 -4.48
N ALA A 61 13.49 -10.37 -4.44
CA ALA A 61 13.44 -11.17 -3.21
C ALA A 61 14.84 -11.48 -2.68
N ASN A 62 15.77 -11.89 -3.54
CA ASN A 62 17.17 -12.14 -3.18
C ASN A 62 17.85 -10.89 -2.63
N LEU A 63 17.56 -9.72 -3.20
CA LEU A 63 18.04 -8.43 -2.69
C LEU A 63 17.48 -8.09 -1.30
N ILE A 64 16.19 -8.33 -1.06
CA ILE A 64 15.54 -8.10 0.24
C ILE A 64 16.13 -9.05 1.30
N ILE A 65 16.27 -10.33 0.97
CA ILE A 65 16.85 -11.35 1.86
C ILE A 65 18.28 -10.99 2.22
N GLY A 66 19.12 -10.70 1.21
CA GLY A 66 20.51 -10.34 1.43
C GLY A 66 20.66 -9.04 2.23
N TYR A 67 19.87 -8.01 1.92
CA TYR A 67 19.86 -6.77 2.71
C TYR A 67 19.52 -7.07 4.18
N HIS A 68 18.44 -7.82 4.42
CA HIS A 68 18.02 -8.19 5.77
C HIS A 68 19.14 -8.95 6.52
N GLN A 69 19.83 -9.88 5.86
CA GLN A 69 20.96 -10.61 6.48
C GLN A 69 22.12 -9.70 6.89
N TYR A 70 22.42 -8.67 6.11
CA TYR A 70 23.55 -7.78 6.39
C TYR A 70 23.20 -6.62 7.34
N THR A 71 21.92 -6.27 7.48
CA THR A 71 21.49 -5.19 8.38
C THR A 71 20.91 -5.68 9.71
N SER A 72 20.49 -6.95 9.80
CA SER A 72 19.91 -7.52 11.03
C SER A 72 20.98 -8.11 11.97
N GLU A 73 20.56 -8.42 13.20
CA GLU A 73 21.43 -9.07 14.19
C GLU A 73 21.94 -10.44 13.71
N LYS A 74 23.15 -10.84 14.15
CA LYS A 74 23.83 -12.06 13.67
C LYS A 74 22.98 -13.33 13.80
N GLU A 75 22.19 -13.46 14.86
CA GLU A 75 21.32 -14.62 15.05
C GLU A 75 20.25 -14.74 13.97
N ILE A 76 19.70 -13.61 13.53
CA ILE A 76 18.68 -13.51 12.48
C ILE A 76 19.32 -13.78 11.12
N ALA A 77 20.51 -13.23 10.89
CA ALA A 77 21.29 -13.45 9.67
C ALA A 77 21.68 -14.92 9.43
N SER A 78 21.84 -15.70 10.52
CA SER A 78 22.18 -17.12 10.45
C SER A 78 20.98 -18.06 10.24
N ASP A 79 19.76 -17.53 10.24
CA ASP A 79 18.54 -18.34 10.09
C ASP A 79 18.41 -18.85 8.64
N LYS A 80 18.31 -20.18 8.48
CA LYS A 80 18.22 -20.85 7.18
C LYS A 80 16.78 -21.07 6.69
N THR A 81 15.78 -20.74 7.50
CA THR A 81 14.36 -21.04 7.22
C THR A 81 13.92 -20.45 5.88
N ILE A 82 14.31 -19.20 5.57
CA ILE A 82 13.97 -18.54 4.31
C ILE A 82 14.66 -19.21 3.12
N HIS A 83 15.93 -19.56 3.26
CA HIS A 83 16.71 -20.25 2.23
C HIS A 83 16.12 -21.63 1.91
N GLU A 84 15.76 -22.39 2.95
CA GLU A 84 15.15 -23.70 2.81
C GLU A 84 13.75 -23.60 2.19
N TRP A 85 12.95 -22.60 2.58
CA TRP A 85 11.62 -22.38 2.04
C TRP A 85 11.61 -22.02 0.55
N LEU A 86 12.48 -21.09 0.15
CA LEU A 86 12.56 -20.60 -1.23
C LEU A 86 13.53 -21.40 -2.10
N ASN A 87 14.20 -22.40 -1.54
CA ASN A 87 15.24 -23.20 -2.20
C ASN A 87 16.37 -22.33 -2.78
N ILE A 88 16.84 -21.35 -2.01
CA ILE A 88 17.89 -20.39 -2.42
C ILE A 88 19.24 -20.88 -1.91
N GLY A 89 20.16 -21.17 -2.83
CA GLY A 89 21.55 -21.49 -2.52
C GLY A 89 22.33 -20.31 -1.91
N PRO A 90 23.41 -20.57 -1.15
CA PRO A 90 24.22 -19.50 -0.54
C PRO A 90 24.88 -18.59 -1.58
N ASP A 91 25.17 -19.10 -2.79
CA ASP A 91 25.81 -18.35 -3.87
C ASP A 91 24.82 -17.48 -4.67
N GLU A 92 23.51 -17.63 -4.45
CA GLU A 92 22.46 -16.86 -5.13
C GLU A 92 22.23 -15.50 -4.47
N ILE A 93 22.60 -15.35 -3.20
CA ILE A 93 22.53 -14.06 -2.51
C ILE A 93 23.77 -13.23 -2.88
N PRO A 94 23.62 -12.05 -3.50
CA PRO A 94 24.77 -11.24 -3.89
C PRO A 94 25.55 -10.75 -2.66
N PRO A 95 26.86 -10.48 -2.80
CA PRO A 95 27.62 -9.88 -1.71
C PRO A 95 27.12 -8.46 -1.39
N PRO A 96 27.37 -7.93 -0.18
CA PRO A 96 26.79 -6.67 0.30
C PRO A 96 26.96 -5.49 -0.67
N GLN A 97 28.17 -5.35 -1.24
CA GLN A 97 28.49 -4.26 -2.18
C GLN A 97 27.64 -4.33 -3.44
N THR A 98 27.35 -5.54 -3.93
CA THR A 98 26.48 -5.76 -5.09
C THR A 98 25.03 -5.45 -4.72
N ILE A 99 24.56 -5.86 -3.54
CA ILE A 99 23.21 -5.54 -3.05
C ILE A 99 23.00 -4.03 -3.02
N PHE A 100 23.86 -3.27 -2.35
CA PHE A 100 23.70 -1.81 -2.26
C PHE A 100 23.77 -1.13 -3.64
N LYS A 101 24.63 -1.62 -4.54
CA LYS A 101 24.69 -1.11 -5.92
C LYS A 101 23.43 -1.43 -6.73
N GLN A 102 22.83 -2.60 -6.52
CA GLN A 102 21.60 -3.02 -7.19
C GLN A 102 20.36 -2.30 -6.64
N LEU A 103 20.28 -2.11 -5.32
CA LEU A 103 19.21 -1.32 -4.68
C LEU A 103 19.19 0.14 -5.13
N GLN A 104 20.29 0.66 -5.68
CA GLN A 104 20.38 1.99 -6.28
C GLN A 104 19.97 2.03 -7.76
N GLN A 105 19.71 0.89 -8.41
CA GLN A 105 19.32 0.87 -9.82
C GLN A 105 17.88 1.37 -9.98
N PRO A 106 17.60 2.30 -10.92
CA PRO A 106 16.27 2.90 -11.05
C PRO A 106 15.12 1.88 -11.19
N HIS A 107 15.30 0.82 -11.97
CA HIS A 107 14.27 -0.21 -12.16
C HIS A 107 13.99 -1.03 -10.90
N ILE A 108 14.99 -1.22 -10.03
CA ILE A 108 14.82 -1.91 -8.73
C ILE A 108 14.08 -1.00 -7.77
N ILE A 109 14.46 0.28 -7.70
CA ILE A 109 13.80 1.27 -6.84
C ILE A 109 12.33 1.41 -7.19
N VAL A 110 12.00 1.51 -8.49
CA VAL A 110 10.61 1.61 -8.95
C VAL A 110 9.78 0.44 -8.44
N VAL A 111 10.27 -0.80 -8.55
CA VAL A 111 9.55 -1.99 -8.07
C VAL A 111 9.41 -1.98 -6.55
N LEU A 112 10.50 -1.71 -5.82
CA LEU A 112 10.46 -1.65 -4.35
C LEU A 112 9.51 -0.55 -3.85
N SER A 113 9.50 0.61 -4.50
CA SER A 113 8.61 1.72 -4.16
C SER A 113 7.15 1.41 -4.46
N ALA A 114 6.85 0.79 -5.60
CA ALA A 114 5.49 0.39 -5.97
C ALA A 114 4.89 -0.63 -4.99
N HIS A 115 5.73 -1.48 -4.39
CA HIS A 115 5.33 -2.46 -3.36
C HIS A 115 5.48 -1.93 -1.92
N GLY A 116 5.91 -0.68 -1.73
CA GLY A 116 6.08 -0.05 -0.42
C GLY A 116 7.25 -0.55 0.43
N PHE A 117 8.22 -1.22 -0.18
CA PHE A 117 9.45 -1.68 0.48
C PHE A 117 10.58 -0.65 0.48
N ALA A 118 10.53 0.35 -0.40
CA ALA A 118 11.46 1.48 -0.40
C ALA A 118 10.82 2.74 0.20
N SER A 119 11.60 3.50 0.94
CA SER A 119 11.24 4.85 1.37
C SER A 119 11.91 5.91 0.49
N TYR A 120 11.65 7.17 0.80
CA TYR A 120 12.32 8.33 0.22
C TYR A 120 13.85 8.33 0.43
N MET A 121 14.32 7.64 1.47
CA MET A 121 15.72 7.62 1.88
C MET A 121 16.31 6.22 1.67
N LEU A 122 16.90 5.97 0.51
CA LEU A 122 17.78 4.80 0.35
C LEU A 122 19.07 5.02 1.14
N PRO A 123 19.59 3.97 1.81
CA PRO A 123 19.30 2.55 1.59
C PRO A 123 18.28 1.92 2.54
N LEU A 124 17.51 2.69 3.32
CA LEU A 124 16.63 2.11 4.34
C LEU A 124 15.36 1.51 3.71
N MET A 125 15.32 0.17 3.66
CA MET A 125 14.11 -0.58 3.28
C MET A 125 13.14 -0.74 4.46
N HIS A 126 11.85 -0.65 4.15
CA HIS A 126 10.77 -0.91 5.09
C HIS A 126 10.33 -2.38 4.94
N ILE A 127 10.90 -3.26 5.76
CA ILE A 127 10.57 -4.71 5.76
C ILE A 127 9.36 -4.95 6.67
N ARG A 128 8.27 -4.22 6.45
CA ARG A 128 7.01 -4.40 7.18
C ARG A 128 5.83 -4.10 6.29
N ILE A 129 4.87 -5.02 6.26
CA ILE A 129 3.60 -4.79 5.60
C ILE A 129 2.70 -4.04 6.58
N TYR A 130 2.17 -2.91 6.11
CA TYR A 130 1.16 -2.18 6.86
C TYR A 130 -0.23 -2.68 6.47
N HIS A 131 -0.99 -3.13 7.47
CA HIS A 131 -2.40 -3.45 7.33
C HIS A 131 -3.25 -2.27 7.82
N PRO A 132 -3.92 -1.53 6.92
CA PRO A 132 -4.67 -0.35 7.31
C PRO A 132 -5.80 -0.68 8.29
N SER A 133 -5.80 0.02 9.43
CA SER A 133 -6.88 -0.04 10.42
C SER A 133 -7.41 1.37 10.65
N PRO A 134 -8.59 1.72 10.09
CA PRO A 134 -9.08 3.09 10.13
C PRO A 134 -9.30 3.64 11.54
N GLU A 135 -8.66 4.76 11.86
CA GLU A 135 -9.01 5.58 13.03
C GLU A 135 -10.21 6.46 12.68
N HIS A 136 -11.28 6.37 13.47
CA HIS A 136 -12.53 7.10 13.22
C HIS A 136 -12.47 8.54 13.76
N ILE A 137 -12.76 9.52 12.90
CA ILE A 137 -12.73 10.95 13.23
C ILE A 137 -14.05 11.61 12.82
N GLU A 138 -14.75 12.22 13.77
CA GLU A 138 -15.98 12.97 13.48
C GLU A 138 -15.66 14.39 12.97
N LEU A 139 -16.18 14.74 11.79
CA LEU A 139 -16.11 16.09 11.24
C LEU A 139 -17.17 16.99 11.88
N THR A 140 -16.77 17.65 12.96
CA THR A 140 -17.60 18.60 13.73
C THR A 140 -17.49 20.04 13.23
N LYS A 141 -16.41 20.39 12.51
CA LYS A 141 -16.11 21.75 12.04
C LYS A 141 -16.39 21.90 10.53
N PRO A 142 -16.83 23.08 10.06
CA PRO A 142 -17.05 23.33 8.63
C PRO A 142 -15.79 23.19 7.77
N ASP A 143 -14.63 23.55 8.32
CA ASP A 143 -13.32 23.36 7.70
C ASP A 143 -12.50 22.41 8.58
N THR A 144 -12.11 21.27 8.03
CA THR A 144 -11.14 20.35 8.64
C THR A 144 -9.93 20.23 7.73
N THR A 145 -8.75 20.18 8.32
CA THR A 145 -7.49 19.95 7.60
C THR A 145 -6.71 18.88 8.33
N CYS A 146 -6.23 17.89 7.60
CA CYS A 146 -5.25 16.94 8.07
C CYS A 146 -4.00 17.03 7.19
N SER A 147 -2.86 16.74 7.81
CA SER A 147 -1.57 16.65 7.15
C SER A 147 -1.06 15.23 7.31
N ILE A 148 -0.61 14.64 6.22
CA ILE A 148 -0.07 13.28 6.18
C ILE A 148 1.34 13.37 5.62
N GLU A 149 2.33 12.90 6.36
CA GLU A 149 3.69 12.74 5.87
C GLU A 149 3.79 11.47 5.01
N GLY A 150 4.46 11.53 3.86
CA GLY A 150 4.53 10.44 2.89
C GLY A 150 5.23 9.18 3.40
N TYR A 151 6.02 9.27 4.48
CA TYR A 151 6.64 8.10 5.12
C TYR A 151 5.78 7.48 6.24
N MET A 152 4.64 8.08 6.59
CA MET A 152 3.78 7.59 7.67
C MET A 152 2.61 6.77 7.14
N ASN A 153 2.56 5.50 7.54
CA ASN A 153 1.38 4.66 7.33
C ASN A 153 0.24 5.11 8.24
N VAL A 154 -0.81 5.68 7.65
CA VAL A 154 -2.00 6.14 8.36
C VAL A 154 -3.25 5.76 7.59
N CYS A 155 -4.36 5.57 8.29
CA CYS A 155 -5.66 5.35 7.68
C CYS A 155 -6.74 5.96 8.59
N TYR A 156 -7.46 6.95 8.08
CA TYR A 156 -8.45 7.74 8.82
C TYR A 156 -9.82 7.61 8.16
N LEU A 157 -10.86 7.41 8.96
CA LEU A 157 -12.25 7.44 8.53
C LEU A 157 -12.94 8.68 9.08
N TYR A 158 -13.10 9.69 8.21
CA TYR A 158 -13.81 10.91 8.54
C TYR A 158 -15.30 10.77 8.29
N THR A 159 -16.14 11.04 9.29
CA THR A 159 -17.61 10.94 9.15
C THR A 159 -18.33 12.22 9.58
N THR A 160 -19.48 12.50 8.97
CA THR A 160 -20.44 13.52 9.43
C THR A 160 -21.80 13.28 8.81
N GLU A 161 -22.86 13.71 9.49
CA GLU A 161 -24.24 13.52 9.03
C GLU A 161 -24.82 14.81 8.45
N GLU A 162 -25.97 14.75 7.79
CA GLU A 162 -26.74 15.95 7.41
C GLU A 162 -25.97 17.07 6.68
N ILE A 163 -25.03 16.72 5.80
CA ILE A 163 -24.34 17.70 4.96
C ILE A 163 -25.20 18.09 3.76
N PHE A 164 -25.11 19.37 3.40
CA PHE A 164 -25.76 19.98 2.25
C PHE A 164 -24.74 20.38 1.18
N GLN A 165 -23.45 20.38 1.47
CA GLN A 165 -22.40 20.75 0.53
C GLN A 165 -21.10 20.13 1.03
N ALA A 166 -20.24 19.65 0.13
CA ALA A 166 -18.89 19.23 0.51
C ALA A 166 -17.88 19.48 -0.61
N ARG A 167 -16.65 19.80 -0.19
CA ARG A 167 -15.48 19.98 -1.06
C ARG A 167 -14.28 19.32 -0.41
N ILE A 168 -13.46 18.68 -1.24
CA ILE A 168 -12.18 18.11 -0.82
C ILE A 168 -11.10 18.75 -1.68
N ALA A 169 -10.05 19.25 -1.04
CA ALA A 169 -8.84 19.71 -1.71
C ALA A 169 -7.64 18.96 -1.13
N ILE A 170 -6.79 18.42 -1.99
CA ILE A 170 -5.55 17.74 -1.63
C ILE A 170 -4.42 18.55 -2.22
N LYS A 171 -3.51 19.03 -1.38
CA LYS A 171 -2.31 19.71 -1.81
C LYS A 171 -1.08 18.90 -1.46
N THR A 172 -0.24 18.65 -2.45
CA THR A 172 1.06 17.99 -2.29
C THR A 172 2.13 19.05 -2.01
N GLU A 173 2.86 18.88 -0.92
CA GLU A 173 3.95 19.77 -0.52
C GLU A 173 5.26 18.97 -0.50
N ALA A 174 6.22 19.37 -1.33
CA ALA A 174 7.56 18.78 -1.34
C ALA A 174 8.42 19.48 -0.30
N ASN A 175 8.87 18.76 0.73
CA ASN A 175 9.87 19.28 1.65
C ASN A 175 11.26 18.97 1.09
N MET A 176 11.90 19.97 0.48
CA MET A 176 13.23 19.83 -0.12
C MET A 176 14.33 19.44 0.88
N LEU A 177 14.13 19.68 2.18
CA LEU A 177 15.12 19.34 3.21
C LEU A 177 14.99 17.90 3.70
N SER A 178 13.77 17.38 3.78
CA SER A 178 13.52 15.99 4.18
C SER A 178 13.35 15.05 3.00
N GLU A 179 13.30 15.58 1.77
CA GLU A 179 13.02 14.86 0.52
C GLU A 179 11.73 14.02 0.57
N VAL A 180 10.79 14.41 1.43
CA VAL A 180 9.52 13.73 1.68
C VAL A 180 8.39 14.60 1.13
N PHE A 181 7.40 13.97 0.48
CA PHE A 181 6.13 14.61 0.20
C PHE A 181 5.23 14.58 1.43
N SER A 182 4.52 15.68 1.68
CA SER A 182 3.40 15.71 2.60
C SER A 182 2.12 16.09 1.87
N TYR A 183 1.00 15.59 2.36
CA TYR A 183 -0.32 15.81 1.79
C TYR A 183 -1.14 16.60 2.78
N LYS A 184 -1.53 17.80 2.37
CA LYS A 184 -2.47 18.63 3.12
C LYS A 184 -3.87 18.44 2.54
N ILE A 185 -4.70 17.69 3.24
CA ILE A 185 -6.05 17.36 2.81
C ILE A 185 -7.02 18.24 3.58
N LYS A 186 -7.77 19.05 2.84
CA LYS A 186 -8.77 19.97 3.37
C LYS A 186 -10.16 19.50 2.99
N ILE A 187 -10.96 19.16 3.99
CA ILE A 187 -12.38 18.82 3.84
C ILE A 187 -13.20 20.00 4.30
N ARG A 188 -14.04 20.54 3.41
CA ARG A 188 -15.00 21.59 3.73
C ARG A 188 -16.42 21.05 3.62
N ILE A 189 -17.24 21.28 4.63
CA ILE A 189 -18.64 20.86 4.66
C ILE A 189 -19.57 22.05 4.95
N GLY A 190 -20.73 22.07 4.28
CA GLY A 190 -21.82 23.00 4.55
C GLY A 190 -23.00 22.26 5.17
N LYS A 191 -23.56 22.79 6.26
CA LYS A 191 -24.84 22.33 6.86
C LYS A 191 -25.97 23.26 6.40
N LYS A 192 -27.22 22.96 6.81
CA LYS A 192 -28.47 23.65 6.37
C LYS A 192 -28.40 25.18 6.32
N ASN A 193 -27.64 25.81 7.22
CA ASN A 193 -27.50 27.28 7.32
C ASN A 193 -26.05 27.77 7.22
N SER A 194 -25.11 26.90 6.87
CA SER A 194 -23.67 27.22 6.82
C SER A 194 -23.02 26.82 5.49
N CYS A 195 -23.81 26.65 4.43
CA CYS A 195 -23.28 26.43 3.09
C CYS A 195 -22.54 27.66 2.57
N SER A 196 -21.45 27.42 1.84
CA SER A 196 -20.74 28.46 1.10
C SER A 196 -21.61 29.03 -0.01
N LYS A 197 -21.64 30.36 -0.11
CA LYS A 197 -22.33 31.12 -1.17
C LYS A 197 -21.39 31.54 -2.30
N LEU A 198 -20.14 31.09 -2.31
CA LEU A 198 -19.19 31.41 -3.36
C LEU A 198 -19.63 30.72 -4.65
N ASP A 199 -19.66 31.46 -5.77
CA ASP A 199 -20.05 30.92 -7.09
C ASP A 199 -19.14 29.81 -7.58
N THR A 200 -17.92 29.74 -7.04
CA THR A 200 -16.96 28.68 -7.33
C THR A 200 -17.26 27.37 -6.59
N HIS A 201 -18.23 27.34 -5.67
CA HIS A 201 -18.65 26.16 -4.91
C HIS A 201 -19.88 25.48 -5.50
N ALA A 202 -19.93 24.15 -5.40
CA ALA A 202 -21.10 23.37 -5.77
C ALA A 202 -22.34 23.88 -5.05
N LYS A 203 -23.48 23.91 -5.75
CA LYS A 203 -24.75 24.32 -5.15
C LYS A 203 -25.10 23.39 -3.98
N PRO A 204 -25.72 23.90 -2.90
CA PRO A 204 -26.22 23.05 -1.84
C PRO A 204 -27.18 21.98 -2.37
N TYR A 205 -27.12 20.78 -1.80
CA TYR A 205 -28.03 19.68 -2.09
C TYR A 205 -29.45 20.07 -1.68
N GLN A 206 -30.45 19.56 -2.41
CA GLN A 206 -31.86 19.77 -2.05
C GLN A 206 -32.22 19.06 -0.74
N HIS A 207 -31.60 17.91 -0.48
CA HIS A 207 -31.80 17.12 0.73
C HIS A 207 -30.44 16.76 1.35
N PRO A 208 -30.34 16.72 2.69
CA PRO A 208 -29.11 16.34 3.37
C PRO A 208 -28.63 14.94 2.96
N THR A 209 -27.35 14.67 3.20
CA THR A 209 -26.76 13.34 3.09
C THR A 209 -25.65 13.18 4.12
N ASN A 210 -25.29 11.95 4.46
CA ASN A 210 -24.14 11.69 5.31
C ASN A 210 -22.86 11.66 4.45
N LEU A 211 -21.71 11.91 5.05
CA LEU A 211 -20.40 11.83 4.41
C LEU A 211 -19.53 10.86 5.20
N SER A 212 -18.88 9.95 4.48
CA SER A 212 -17.79 9.12 4.98
C SER A 212 -16.63 9.21 3.98
N VAL A 213 -15.49 9.71 4.43
CA VAL A 213 -14.25 9.83 3.64
C VAL A 213 -13.17 9.01 4.31
N MET A 214 -12.71 7.97 3.62
CA MET A 214 -11.53 7.22 4.03
C MET A 214 -10.29 7.88 3.43
N ILE A 215 -9.25 8.08 4.23
CA ILE A 215 -7.96 8.62 3.79
C ILE A 215 -6.88 7.68 4.27
N CYS A 216 -6.16 7.03 3.35
CA CYS A 216 -5.08 6.11 3.74
C CYS A 216 -3.80 6.41 2.94
N ASN A 217 -2.69 6.51 3.67
CA ASN A 217 -1.37 6.53 3.07
C ASN A 217 -0.90 5.08 2.91
N ILE A 218 -0.84 4.61 1.67
CA ILE A 218 -0.63 3.18 1.37
C ILE A 218 0.84 2.85 1.06
N MET A 219 1.67 3.86 0.83
CA MET A 219 3.10 3.73 0.54
C MET A 219 3.47 2.80 -0.63
N GLY A 220 2.53 2.40 -1.47
CA GLY A 220 2.73 1.52 -2.62
C GLY A 220 1.46 0.70 -2.91
N ALA A 221 0.92 0.83 -4.11
CA ALA A 221 -0.36 0.21 -4.46
C ALA A 221 -0.25 -1.21 -5.04
N GLU A 222 0.95 -1.67 -5.43
CA GLU A 222 1.15 -2.99 -6.04
C GLU A 222 1.25 -4.15 -5.03
N LEU A 223 1.21 -3.85 -3.74
CA LEU A 223 1.26 -4.89 -2.72
C LEU A 223 -0.01 -5.74 -2.75
N SER A 224 0.13 -7.06 -2.99
CA SER A 224 -0.99 -7.99 -3.13
C SER A 224 -1.94 -8.05 -1.92
N THR A 225 -1.43 -7.77 -0.72
CA THR A 225 -2.24 -7.70 0.51
C THR A 225 -3.15 -6.48 0.56
N LEU A 226 -2.75 -5.36 -0.06
CA LEU A 226 -3.51 -4.10 -0.04
C LEU A 226 -4.92 -4.30 -0.60
N GLN A 227 -5.04 -5.03 -1.71
CA GLN A 227 -6.33 -5.32 -2.32
C GLN A 227 -7.28 -6.05 -1.36
N LYS A 228 -6.76 -7.06 -0.63
CA LYS A 228 -7.54 -7.84 0.35
C LYS A 228 -7.97 -6.94 1.51
N ASP A 229 -7.06 -6.11 2.01
CA ASP A 229 -7.34 -5.18 3.11
C ASP A 229 -8.37 -4.11 2.70
N MET A 230 -8.23 -3.53 1.51
CA MET A 230 -9.18 -2.55 0.99
C MET A 230 -10.57 -3.14 0.80
N LYS A 231 -10.70 -4.39 0.31
CA LYS A 231 -12.00 -5.08 0.23
C LYS A 231 -12.65 -5.22 1.60
N LYS A 232 -11.87 -5.63 2.61
CA LYS A 232 -12.37 -5.76 3.99
C LYS A 232 -12.80 -4.41 4.57
N ILE A 233 -12.02 -3.36 4.34
CA ILE A 233 -12.35 -1.99 4.76
C ILE A 233 -13.64 -1.52 4.09
N VAL A 234 -13.77 -1.68 2.77
CA VAL A 234 -14.98 -1.28 2.04
C VAL A 234 -16.21 -2.01 2.54
N GLN A 235 -16.12 -3.32 2.79
CA GLN A 235 -17.21 -4.12 3.34
C GLN A 235 -17.60 -3.69 4.77
N THR A 236 -16.62 -3.28 5.57
CA THR A 236 -16.85 -2.96 7.00
C THR A 236 -17.38 -1.53 7.19
N TYR A 237 -16.84 -0.56 6.46
CA TYR A 237 -17.07 0.87 6.71
C TYR A 237 -17.86 1.58 5.61
N GLU A 238 -18.03 0.95 4.44
CA GLU A 238 -18.74 1.50 3.28
C GLU A 238 -18.43 3.00 2.98
N PRO A 239 -17.15 3.42 2.89
CA PRO A 239 -16.82 4.82 2.72
C PRO A 239 -17.37 5.37 1.39
N LYS A 240 -17.97 6.55 1.39
CA LYS A 240 -18.50 7.17 0.15
C LYS A 240 -17.38 7.63 -0.77
N ILE A 241 -16.30 8.14 -0.18
CA ILE A 241 -15.09 8.58 -0.86
C ILE A 241 -13.89 7.85 -0.23
N ILE A 242 -12.96 7.36 -1.05
CA ILE A 242 -11.65 6.88 -0.60
C ILE A 242 -10.58 7.78 -1.21
N ILE A 243 -9.58 8.15 -0.42
CA ILE A 243 -8.41 8.90 -0.84
C ILE A 243 -7.19 8.06 -0.46
N LEU A 244 -6.41 7.67 -1.46
CA LEU A 244 -5.14 6.97 -1.31
C LEU A 244 -4.01 7.93 -1.66
N THR A 245 -3.02 8.05 -0.80
CA THR A 245 -1.78 8.80 -1.05
C THR A 245 -0.59 7.85 -1.08
N GLU A 246 0.52 8.30 -1.68
CA GLU A 246 1.69 7.44 -1.93
C GLU A 246 1.31 6.17 -2.70
N THR A 247 0.53 6.31 -3.77
CA THR A 247 0.18 5.16 -4.60
C THR A 247 1.43 4.58 -5.27
N ARG A 248 2.38 5.43 -5.68
CA ARG A 248 3.67 5.07 -6.32
C ARG A 248 3.54 4.18 -7.56
N THR A 249 2.34 4.14 -8.12
CA THR A 249 1.97 3.41 -9.32
C THR A 249 1.25 4.38 -10.25
N ASN A 250 1.21 4.03 -11.53
CA ASN A 250 0.45 4.81 -12.50
C ASN A 250 -1.07 4.64 -12.29
N SER A 251 -1.82 5.49 -12.98
CA SER A 251 -3.28 5.51 -13.00
C SER A 251 -3.94 4.18 -13.37
N ILE A 252 -3.33 3.33 -14.21
CA ILE A 252 -3.91 2.04 -14.63
C ILE A 252 -4.15 1.14 -13.40
N GLU A 253 -3.17 1.05 -12.51
CA GLU A 253 -3.31 0.25 -11.29
C GLU A 253 -4.36 0.82 -10.32
N ALA A 254 -4.51 2.15 -10.29
CA ALA A 254 -5.58 2.78 -9.54
C ALA A 254 -6.97 2.41 -10.09
N TYR A 255 -7.14 2.36 -11.42
CA TYR A 255 -8.38 1.91 -12.05
C TYR A 255 -8.66 0.43 -11.78
N ASN A 256 -7.63 -0.43 -11.82
CA ASN A 256 -7.75 -1.85 -11.49
C ASN A 256 -8.24 -2.01 -10.04
N LEU A 257 -7.55 -1.39 -9.08
CA LEU A 257 -7.93 -1.42 -7.67
C LEU A 257 -9.38 -0.93 -7.48
N ALA A 258 -9.72 0.22 -8.07
CA ALA A 258 -11.06 0.80 -7.98
C ALA A 258 -12.16 -0.15 -8.49
N SER A 259 -11.93 -0.78 -9.65
CA SER A 259 -12.85 -1.76 -10.23
C SER A 259 -13.08 -2.93 -9.29
N GLU A 260 -12.01 -3.46 -8.70
CA GLU A 260 -12.05 -4.62 -7.82
C GLU A 260 -12.73 -4.37 -6.48
N ILE A 261 -12.70 -3.12 -5.99
CA ILE A 261 -13.40 -2.71 -4.76
C ILE A 261 -14.76 -2.04 -5.02
N GLY A 262 -15.19 -1.96 -6.29
CA GLY A 262 -16.52 -1.50 -6.69
C GLY A 262 -16.71 0.02 -6.71
N TYR A 263 -15.66 0.78 -7.00
CA TYR A 263 -15.70 2.25 -7.12
C TYR A 263 -15.56 2.64 -8.60
N GLN A 264 -16.61 3.28 -9.14
CA GLN A 264 -16.73 3.53 -10.57
C GLN A 264 -16.11 4.85 -11.03
N GLN A 265 -15.89 5.78 -10.10
CA GLN A 265 -15.26 7.05 -10.40
C GLN A 265 -13.89 7.14 -9.76
N VAL A 266 -12.89 7.47 -10.58
CA VAL A 266 -11.48 7.57 -10.20
C VAL A 266 -10.93 8.91 -10.68
N ILE A 267 -10.23 9.62 -9.80
CA ILE A 267 -9.41 10.79 -10.14
C ILE A 267 -8.02 10.50 -9.58
N THR A 268 -7.00 10.55 -10.43
CA THR A 268 -5.62 10.20 -10.06
C THR A 268 -4.64 11.27 -10.47
N GLU A 269 -3.62 11.47 -9.64
CA GLU A 269 -2.36 12.13 -10.03
C GLU A 269 -1.26 11.08 -9.93
N ASP A 270 -0.51 10.90 -11.03
CA ASP A 270 0.58 9.92 -11.09
C ASP A 270 1.75 10.36 -10.20
N PRO A 271 2.55 9.42 -9.67
CA PRO A 271 3.75 9.75 -8.91
C PRO A 271 4.79 10.48 -9.78
N ILE A 272 5.55 11.37 -9.16
CA ILE A 272 6.72 11.99 -9.80
C ILE A 272 7.91 11.06 -9.54
N ASN A 273 8.44 10.47 -10.62
CA ASN A 273 9.40 9.35 -10.57
C ASN A 273 8.79 8.11 -9.90
N TYR A 274 9.17 7.81 -8.66
CA TYR A 274 8.68 6.69 -7.86
C TYR A 274 8.07 7.14 -6.53
N ASN A 275 7.80 8.44 -6.40
CA ASN A 275 7.38 9.08 -5.16
C ASN A 275 6.00 9.71 -5.31
N GLY A 276 5.22 9.57 -4.25
CA GLY A 276 3.89 10.14 -4.15
C GLY A 276 2.83 9.45 -5.00
N GLY A 277 2.00 10.24 -5.66
CA GLY A 277 0.79 9.79 -6.34
C GLY A 277 -0.44 9.85 -5.43
N ILE A 278 -1.58 10.20 -6.02
CA ILE A 278 -2.87 10.37 -5.35
C ILE A 278 -3.92 9.61 -6.14
N CYS A 279 -4.82 8.93 -5.44
CA CYS A 279 -6.00 8.32 -6.04
C CYS A 279 -7.24 8.63 -5.20
N MET A 280 -8.22 9.30 -5.80
CA MET A 280 -9.53 9.57 -5.21
C MET A 280 -10.59 8.69 -5.88
N LEU A 281 -11.39 8.01 -5.07
CA LEU A 281 -12.39 7.06 -5.52
C LEU A 281 -13.78 7.45 -5.01
N SER A 282 -14.80 7.31 -5.86
CA SER A 282 -16.21 7.35 -5.44
C SER A 282 -16.98 6.14 -5.97
N ASN A 283 -17.88 5.62 -5.13
CA ASN A 283 -18.78 4.50 -5.45
C ASN A 283 -20.05 4.92 -6.19
N LEU A 284 -20.22 6.21 -6.49
CA LEU A 284 -21.36 6.79 -7.23
C LEU A 284 -22.77 6.39 -6.72
N ARG A 285 -22.90 5.84 -5.51
CA ARG A 285 -24.21 5.49 -4.94
C ARG A 285 -24.91 6.70 -4.36
N ASN A 286 -24.14 7.63 -3.81
CA ASN A 286 -24.66 8.78 -3.05
C ASN A 286 -24.03 10.11 -3.46
N LEU A 287 -22.75 10.08 -3.83
CA LEU A 287 -21.94 11.25 -4.13
C LEU A 287 -21.10 10.96 -5.37
N SER A 288 -20.99 11.93 -6.27
CA SER A 288 -19.96 11.97 -7.32
C SER A 288 -18.97 13.09 -7.01
N MET A 289 -17.80 13.03 -7.63
CA MET A 289 -16.76 14.04 -7.57
C MET A 289 -16.79 14.85 -8.86
N LYS A 290 -16.90 16.17 -8.76
CA LYS A 290 -16.68 17.09 -9.88
C LYS A 290 -15.33 17.76 -9.68
N GLU A 291 -14.38 17.41 -10.53
CA GLU A 291 -13.08 18.06 -10.56
C GLU A 291 -13.24 19.55 -10.91
N LEU A 292 -12.56 20.39 -10.13
CA LEU A 292 -12.51 21.84 -10.33
C LEU A 292 -11.12 22.32 -10.70
N MET A 293 -10.10 21.66 -10.14
CA MET A 293 -8.70 21.95 -10.35
C MET A 293 -7.91 20.67 -10.24
N HIS A 294 -6.97 20.49 -11.17
CA HIS A 294 -6.06 19.38 -11.21
C HIS A 294 -4.72 19.88 -11.74
N THR A 295 -3.73 19.91 -10.86
CA THR A 295 -2.34 20.25 -11.16
C THR A 295 -1.43 19.22 -10.49
N ASP A 296 -0.14 19.27 -10.82
CA ASP A 296 0.91 18.46 -10.20
C ASP A 296 1.00 18.58 -8.66
N LYS A 297 0.38 19.63 -8.10
CA LYS A 297 0.44 19.96 -6.66
C LYS A 297 -0.91 20.03 -5.98
N GLU A 298 -2.00 20.05 -6.72
CA GLU A 298 -3.32 20.26 -6.15
C GLU A 298 -4.42 19.59 -6.95
N ILE A 299 -5.22 18.77 -6.26
CA ILE A 299 -6.49 18.24 -6.75
C ILE A 299 -7.60 18.85 -5.89
N THR A 300 -8.57 19.52 -6.52
CA THR A 300 -9.77 20.01 -5.84
C THR A 300 -11.02 19.46 -6.50
N VAL A 301 -11.89 18.86 -5.70
CA VAL A 301 -13.18 18.32 -6.14
C VAL A 301 -14.32 18.87 -5.29
N ASP A 302 -15.43 19.17 -5.95
CA ASP A 302 -16.72 19.30 -5.27
C ASP A 302 -17.42 17.94 -5.23
N LEU A 303 -18.09 17.64 -4.12
CA LEU A 303 -18.95 16.48 -4.05
C LEU A 303 -20.36 16.88 -4.50
N LEU A 304 -20.91 16.14 -5.46
CA LEU A 304 -22.27 16.33 -5.96
C LEU A 304 -23.15 15.17 -5.50
N LYS A 305 -24.33 15.46 -4.97
CA LYS A 305 -25.32 14.43 -4.66
C LYS A 305 -25.90 13.87 -5.97
N ILE A 306 -25.97 12.54 -6.04
CA ILE A 306 -26.60 11.78 -7.14
C ILE A 306 -28.08 11.54 -6.81
#